data_AF-A0A2E4HA41-F1
#
_entry.id   AF-A0A2E4HA41-F1
#
_cell.length_a   1.000
_cell.length_b   1.000
_cell.length_c   1.000
_cell.angle_alpha   90.00
_cell.angle_beta   90.00
_cell.angle_gamma   90.00
#
_symmetry.space_group_name_H-M   'P 1'
#
loop_
_entity.id
_entity.type
_entity.pdbx_description
1 polymer ?
#
loop_
_entity_poly.entity_id
_entity_poly.type
_entity_poly.pdbx_seq_one_letter_code
_entity_poly.pdbx_strand_id
1 'polypeptide(L)'
;MVITASLPGLRTDEIRVTIEDGALSIAAEKATETEESSNGYLLRERRAGKFHRAIRLSDTVDADSAESTYNDGILTISLTKVEDKKAKKLEIKVG
;
A
#
# COMPACT_ATOMS: atom_id res chain seq x y z
N MET A 1 -10.27 -1.91 -8.16
CA MET A 1 -8.82 -2.20 -8.24
C MET A 1 -8.40 -2.86 -6.94
N VAL A 2 -7.51 -3.84 -7.00
CA VAL A 2 -7.02 -4.57 -5.82
C VAL A 2 -5.50 -4.58 -5.83
N ILE A 3 -4.90 -4.30 -4.68
CA ILE A 3 -3.46 -4.32 -4.44
C ILE A 3 -3.19 -5.28 -3.29
N THR A 4 -2.27 -6.21 -3.48
CA THR A 4 -1.88 -7.19 -2.45
C THR A 4 -0.39 -7.10 -2.15
N ALA A 5 -0.02 -7.12 -0.88
CA ALA A 5 1.37 -7.11 -0.44
C ALA A 5 1.61 -8.21 0.61
N SER A 6 2.64 -9.04 0.40
CA SER A 6 3.07 -10.04 1.38
C SER A 6 3.96 -9.41 2.44
N LEU A 7 3.46 -9.35 3.67
CA LEU A 7 4.09 -8.72 4.83
C LEU A 7 4.13 -9.68 6.03
N PRO A 8 4.63 -10.92 5.88
CA PRO A 8 4.47 -11.95 6.90
C PRO A 8 5.22 -11.66 8.20
N GLY A 9 4.56 -11.92 9.33
CA GLY A 9 5.15 -11.77 10.66
C GLY A 9 5.33 -10.32 11.09
N LEU A 10 4.51 -9.42 10.55
CA LEU A 10 4.28 -8.08 11.08
C LEU A 10 2.91 -8.02 11.75
N ARG A 11 2.82 -7.23 12.81
CA ARG A 11 1.56 -6.81 13.40
C ARG A 11 0.97 -5.64 12.61
N THR A 12 -0.33 -5.42 12.72
CA THR A 12 -1.02 -4.34 12.00
C THR A 12 -0.55 -2.94 12.41
N ASP A 13 -0.15 -2.75 13.67
CA ASP A 13 0.40 -1.50 14.19
C ASP A 13 1.81 -1.19 13.66
N GLU A 14 2.50 -2.19 13.08
CA GLU A 14 3.80 -2.06 12.42
C GLU A 14 3.68 -1.74 10.92
N ILE A 15 2.45 -1.66 10.40
CA ILE A 15 2.15 -1.40 8.98
C ILE A 15 1.47 -0.03 8.88
N ARG A 16 2.04 0.85 8.06
CA ARG A 16 1.47 2.15 7.71
C ARG A 16 1.08 2.15 6.24
N VAL A 17 -0.18 2.50 5.97
CA VAL A 17 -0.72 2.67 4.63
C VAL A 17 -1.24 4.09 4.50
N THR A 18 -0.80 4.82 3.48
CA THR A 18 -1.28 6.18 3.19
C THR A 18 -1.58 6.35 1.71
N ILE A 19 -2.53 7.22 1.38
CA ILE A 19 -2.76 7.69 0.02
C ILE A 19 -2.59 9.21 0.05
N GLU A 20 -1.53 9.69 -0.58
CA GLU A 20 -1.17 11.12 -0.63
C GLU A 20 -0.74 11.46 -2.05
N ASP A 21 -1.17 12.61 -2.57
CA ASP A 21 -0.82 13.10 -3.92
C ASP A 21 -0.99 12.06 -5.05
N GLY A 22 -2.05 11.25 -4.97
CA GLY A 22 -2.34 10.20 -5.96
C GLY A 22 -1.42 8.97 -5.88
N ALA A 23 -0.64 8.82 -4.81
CA ALA A 23 0.21 7.66 -4.59
C ALA A 23 -0.20 6.90 -3.32
N LEU A 24 -0.40 5.58 -3.46
CA LEU A 24 -0.54 4.65 -2.35
C LEU A 24 0.85 4.26 -1.84
N SER A 25 1.13 4.54 -0.58
CA SER A 25 2.37 4.16 0.10
C SER A 25 2.11 3.10 1.15
N ILE A 26 2.91 2.03 1.13
CA ILE A 26 2.93 0.96 2.11
C ILE A 26 4.31 0.98 2.75
N ALA A 27 4.37 1.35 4.03
CA ALA A 27 5.57 1.34 4.84
C ALA A 27 5.39 0.35 5.99
N ALA A 28 6.43 -0.40 6.29
CA ALA A 28 6.41 -1.29 7.45
C ALA A 28 7.81 -1.47 8.00
N GLU A 29 7.92 -1.67 9.31
CA GLU A 29 9.21 -1.91 9.96
C GLU A 29 9.13 -3.19 10.78
N LYS A 30 9.89 -4.21 10.36
CA LYS A 30 10.17 -5.33 11.23
C LYS A 30 11.38 -4.97 12.06
N ALA A 31 11.19 -4.79 13.37
CA ALA A 31 12.31 -4.63 14.28
C ALA A 31 13.31 -5.75 14.03
N THR A 32 14.51 -5.40 13.59
CA THR A 32 15.66 -6.28 13.72
C THR A 32 15.98 -6.31 15.19
N GLU A 33 15.72 -7.44 15.86
CA GLU A 33 16.45 -7.77 17.08
C GLU A 33 17.93 -7.62 16.75
N THR A 34 18.49 -6.49 17.19
CA THR A 34 19.88 -6.13 17.00
C THR A 34 20.68 -6.58 18.23
N GLU A 35 20.10 -7.40 19.10
CA GLU A 35 20.73 -7.82 20.36
C GLU A 35 21.39 -9.20 20.32
N GLU A 36 21.17 -10.02 19.30
CA GLU A 36 21.86 -11.31 19.20
C GLU A 36 22.59 -11.44 17.87
N SER A 37 23.67 -10.69 17.76
CA SER A 37 24.80 -11.23 17.01
C SER A 37 25.17 -12.57 17.65
N SER A 38 24.87 -13.68 16.97
CA SER A 38 25.54 -15.00 17.02
C SER A 38 25.01 -16.21 17.80
N ASN A 39 23.94 -16.17 18.61
CA ASN A 39 23.55 -17.36 19.40
C ASN A 39 22.24 -18.02 18.95
N GLY A 40 22.23 -18.75 17.82
CA GLY A 40 21.22 -19.80 17.60
C GLY A 40 20.61 -19.96 16.21
N TYR A 41 20.89 -19.07 15.26
CA TYR A 41 20.42 -19.25 13.88
C TYR A 41 21.36 -20.16 13.08
N LEU A 42 20.86 -21.28 12.57
CA LEU A 42 21.60 -22.12 11.60
C LEU A 42 21.61 -21.49 10.19
N LEU A 43 20.49 -20.89 9.77
CA LEU A 43 20.35 -20.16 8.51
C LEU A 43 19.19 -19.16 8.61
N ARG A 44 19.35 -17.98 8.00
CA ARG A 44 18.32 -16.94 7.94
C ARG A 44 18.11 -16.46 6.52
N GLU A 45 16.98 -16.81 5.93
CA GLU A 45 16.63 -16.44 4.54
C GLU A 45 15.70 -15.22 4.45
N ARG A 46 14.92 -14.96 5.52
CA ARG A 46 14.00 -13.83 5.58
C ARG A 46 14.72 -12.56 6.04
N ARG A 47 14.58 -11.50 5.23
CA ARG A 47 15.00 -10.14 5.60
C ARG A 47 14.16 -9.62 6.77
N ALA A 48 14.80 -8.88 7.67
CA ALA A 48 14.11 -7.95 8.58
C ALA A 48 14.65 -6.54 8.36
N GLY A 49 13.93 -5.55 8.88
CA GLY A 49 14.20 -4.13 8.67
C GLY A 49 13.01 -3.39 8.06
N LYS A 50 13.30 -2.20 7.53
CA LYS A 50 12.31 -1.30 6.96
C LYS A 50 11.96 -1.67 5.52
N PHE A 51 10.67 -1.68 5.24
CA PHE A 51 10.09 -1.86 3.91
C PHE A 51 9.30 -0.60 3.56
N HIS A 52 9.46 -0.13 2.32
CA HIS A 52 8.69 0.97 1.77
C HIS A 52 8.42 0.75 0.28
N ARG A 53 7.16 0.83 -0.12
CA ARG A 53 6.73 0.82 -1.52
C ARG A 53 5.68 1.88 -1.75
N ALA A 54 5.82 2.60 -2.85
CA ALA A 54 4.84 3.57 -3.33
C ALA A 54 4.37 3.17 -4.72
N ILE A 55 3.07 3.25 -4.96
CA ILE A 55 2.41 2.90 -6.21
C ILE A 55 1.57 4.10 -6.62
N ARG A 56 1.80 4.65 -7.82
CA ARG A 56 0.93 5.68 -8.37
C ARG A 56 -0.43 5.08 -8.70
N LEU A 57 -1.48 5.70 -8.18
CA LEU A 57 -2.85 5.38 -8.52
C LEU A 57 -3.20 6.10 -9.82
N SER A 58 -4.09 5.49 -10.60
CA SER A 58 -4.66 6.16 -11.76
C SER A 58 -5.69 7.19 -11.31
N ASP A 59 -5.81 8.29 -12.05
CA ASP A 59 -6.83 9.33 -11.87
C ASP A 59 -8.27 8.79 -11.98
N THR A 60 -8.44 7.54 -12.45
CA THR A 60 -9.73 6.85 -12.52
C THR A 60 -10.05 6.02 -11.27
N VAL A 61 -9.35 6.22 -10.16
CA VAL A 61 -9.58 5.50 -8.89
C VAL A 61 -10.08 6.48 -7.84
N ASP A 62 -11.12 6.07 -7.11
CA ASP A 62 -11.63 6.82 -5.98
C ASP A 62 -10.82 6.46 -4.71
N ALA A 63 -9.97 7.38 -4.26
CA ALA A 63 -9.13 7.19 -3.08
C ALA A 63 -9.95 7.13 -1.78
N ASP A 64 -11.09 7.81 -1.72
CA ASP A 64 -11.93 7.84 -0.52
C ASP A 64 -12.66 6.51 -0.29
N SER A 65 -12.77 5.69 -1.33
CA SER A 65 -13.34 4.33 -1.27
C SER A 65 -12.35 3.26 -0.79
N ALA A 66 -11.16 3.65 -0.32
CA ALA A 66 -10.13 2.71 0.07
C ALA A 66 -10.52 1.89 1.31
N GLU A 67 -10.52 0.56 1.15
CA GLU A 67 -10.66 -0.39 2.25
C GLU A 67 -9.41 -1.27 2.32
N SER A 68 -9.09 -1.77 3.52
CA SER A 68 -7.95 -2.67 3.71
C SER A 68 -8.26 -3.80 4.67
N THR A 69 -7.68 -4.97 4.40
CA THR A 69 -7.71 -6.14 5.28
C THR A 69 -6.32 -6.74 5.37
N TYR A 70 -5.99 -7.36 6.50
CA TYR A 70 -4.72 -8.04 6.72
C TYR A 70 -4.96 -9.38 7.38
N ASN A 71 -4.77 -10.45 6.61
CA ASN A 71 -4.99 -11.83 7.05
C ASN A 71 -3.80 -12.69 6.62
N ASP A 72 -3.34 -13.56 7.52
CA ASP A 72 -2.27 -14.54 7.26
C ASP A 72 -0.98 -13.94 6.65
N GLY A 73 -0.64 -12.71 7.03
CA GLY A 73 0.54 -12.02 6.53
C GLY A 73 0.38 -11.36 5.16
N ILE A 74 -0.84 -11.27 4.64
CA ILE A 74 -1.16 -10.63 3.35
C ILE A 74 -2.02 -9.39 3.60
N LEU A 75 -1.51 -8.21 3.23
CA LEU A 75 -2.26 -6.97 3.18
C LEU A 75 -2.98 -6.88 1.84
N THR A 76 -4.29 -6.70 1.87
CA THR A 76 -5.14 -6.48 0.70
C THR A 76 -5.78 -5.12 0.80
N ILE A 77 -5.62 -4.30 -0.24
CA ILE A 77 -6.20 -2.97 -0.35
C ILE A 77 -7.11 -2.96 -1.57
N SER A 78 -8.37 -2.54 -1.40
CA SER A 78 -9.35 -2.42 -2.46
C SER A 78 -9.79 -0.97 -2.63
N LEU A 79 -9.83 -0.52 -3.88
CA LEU A 79 -10.35 0.80 -4.25
C LEU A 79 -11.35 0.65 -5.40
N THR A 80 -12.39 1.46 -5.41
CA THR A 80 -13.35 1.52 -6.52
C THR A 80 -12.83 2.42 -7.63
N LYS A 81 -13.32 2.20 -8.85
CA LYS A 81 -13.07 3.14 -9.95
C LYS A 81 -14.10 4.27 -9.83
N VAL A 82 -13.67 5.51 -10.06
CA VAL A 82 -14.64 6.60 -10.29
C VAL A 82 -15.40 6.30 -11.57
N GLU A 83 -16.70 6.57 -11.60
CA GLU A 83 -17.48 6.46 -12.83
C GLU A 83 -16.83 7.29 -13.95
N ASP A 84 -16.81 6.73 -15.16
CA ASP A 84 -16.28 7.39 -16.34
C ASP A 84 -16.92 8.78 -16.49
N LYS A 85 -16.11 9.83 -16.31
CA LYS A 85 -16.53 11.19 -16.66
C LYS A 85 -16.72 11.24 -18.17
N LYS A 86 -17.97 11.06 -18.62
CA LYS A 86 -18.37 11.28 -20.02
C LYS A 86 -17.87 12.65 -20.44
N ALA A 87 -17.30 12.72 -21.65
CA ALA A 87 -16.74 13.95 -22.21
C ALA A 87 -17.77 15.09 -22.10
N LYS A 88 -17.37 16.21 -21.49
CA LYS A 88 -18.21 17.42 -21.45
C LYS A 88 -18.11 18.14 -22.79
N LYS A 89 -19.23 18.25 -23.50
CA LYS A 89 -19.33 19.12 -24.68
C LYS A 89 -19.29 20.57 -24.20
N LEU A 90 -18.34 21.35 -24.69
CA LEU A 90 -18.26 22.79 -24.45
C LEU A 90 -18.97 23.52 -25.58
N GLU A 91 -19.83 24.47 -25.23
CA GLU A 91 -20.35 25.46 -26.18
C GLU A 91 -19.40 26.65 -26.28
N ILE A 92 -19.00 26.99 -27.51
CA ILE A 92 -18.22 28.19 -27.79
C ILE A 92 -19.20 29.37 -27.87
N LYS A 93 -19.05 30.36 -26.98
CA LYS A 93 -19.77 31.63 -27.06
C LYS A 93 -18.89 32.64 -27.80
N VAL A 94 -19.47 33.32 -28.79
CA VAL A 94 -18.84 34.45 -29.47
C VAL A 94 -19.08 35.71 -28.64
N GLY A 95 -18.00 36.44 -28.34
CA GLY A 95 -18.03 37.77 -27.75
C GLY A 95 -17.70 38.83 -28.79
#